data_AF-A0A7I0J4Q0-F1
#
_entry.id   AF-A0A7I0J4Q0-F1
#
_cell.length_a   1.000
_cell.length_b   1.000
_cell.length_c   1.000
_cell.angle_alpha   90.00
_cell.angle_beta   90.00
_cell.angle_gamma   90.00
#
_symmetry.space_group_name_H-M   'P 1'
#
loop_
_entity.id
_entity.type
_entity.pdbx_description
1 polymer ?
#
loop_
_entity_poly.entity_id
_entity_poly.type
_entity_poly.pdbx_seq_one_letter_code
_entity_poly.pdbx_strand_id
1 'polypeptide(L)'
;GGRAVATELTILWAEWDPANYLQELGNEYEKETGVKVTVETVNWPDFQDKAFMEFNAHADAYDMVVGDSQWLGAGATEGHYVELTDLVKETNLTKVM
;
A
#
# COMPACT_ATOMS: atom_id res chain seq x y z
N GLY A 1 3.40 5.75 23.75
CA GLY A 1 4.51 5.55 22.79
C GLY A 1 4.28 6.47 21.62
N GLY A 2 5.28 7.25 21.22
CA GLY A 2 5.14 8.15 20.07
C GLY A 2 4.90 7.33 18.80
N ARG A 3 3.93 7.73 17.97
CA ARG A 3 3.79 7.19 16.61
C ARG A 3 5.10 7.44 15.89
N ALA A 4 5.72 6.39 15.35
CA ALA A 4 6.82 6.55 14.41
C ALA A 4 6.30 7.37 13.23
N VAL A 5 7.00 8.44 12.88
CA VAL A 5 6.71 9.23 11.68
C VAL A 5 7.63 8.67 10.61
N ALA A 6 7.07 7.89 9.68
CA ALA A 6 7.81 7.42 8.53
C ALA A 6 8.21 8.63 7.67
N THR A 7 9.47 8.69 7.24
CA THR A 7 9.96 9.72 6.32
C THR A 7 9.88 9.26 4.87
N GLU A 8 9.72 7.96 4.65
CA GLU A 8 9.64 7.33 3.34
C GLU A 8 8.58 6.23 3.39
N LEU A 9 7.85 6.04 2.28
CA LEU A 9 6.85 4.99 2.08
C LEU A 9 7.05 4.38 0.69
N THR A 10 7.05 3.05 0.60
CA THR A 10 7.11 2.31 -0.66
C THR A 10 5.83 1.50 -0.88
N ILE A 11 5.21 1.70 -2.04
CA ILE A 11 3.95 1.05 -2.44
C ILE A 11 4.22 0.13 -3.61
N LEU A 12 3.89 -1.14 -3.50
CA LEU A 12 3.91 -2.09 -4.62
C LEU A 12 2.59 -2.07 -5.39
N TRP A 13 2.65 -2.03 -6.72
CA TRP A 13 1.49 -2.23 -7.58
C TRP A 13 1.84 -2.89 -8.92
N ALA A 14 0.82 -3.24 -9.70
CA ALA A 14 0.96 -3.67 -11.07
C ALA A 14 1.26 -2.48 -11.98
N GLU A 15 1.95 -2.72 -13.09
CA GLU A 15 2.28 -1.71 -14.09
C GLU A 15 1.07 -1.42 -15.00
N TRP A 16 0.53 -0.21 -14.88
CA TRP A 16 -0.53 0.36 -15.72
C TRP A 16 -0.67 1.86 -15.47
N ASP A 17 -1.38 2.59 -16.35
CA ASP A 17 -1.44 4.06 -16.29
C ASP A 17 -1.85 4.64 -14.92
N PRO A 18 -2.83 4.09 -14.19
CA PRO A 18 -3.15 4.51 -12.82
C PRO A 18 -2.03 4.44 -11.80
N ALA A 19 -1.05 3.54 -11.95
CA ALA A 19 0.11 3.50 -11.07
C ALA A 19 0.99 4.76 -11.22
N ASN A 20 1.06 5.32 -12.44
CA ASN A 20 1.77 6.57 -12.67
C ASN A 20 1.07 7.74 -11.97
N TYR A 21 -0.28 7.79 -12.04
CA TYR A 21 -1.05 8.80 -11.32
C TYR A 21 -0.92 8.66 -9.80
N LEU A 22 -0.82 7.43 -9.28
CA LEU A 22 -0.55 7.23 -7.86
C LEU A 22 0.82 7.78 -7.44
N GLN A 23 1.84 7.64 -8.29
CA GLN A 23 3.14 8.28 -8.04
C GLN A 23 3.04 9.81 -8.06
N GLU A 24 2.25 10.39 -8.96
CA GLU A 24 2.00 11.84 -8.98
C GLU A 24 1.33 12.32 -7.69
N LEU A 25 0.31 11.62 -7.21
CA LEU A 25 -0.32 11.90 -5.91
C LEU A 25 0.67 11.74 -4.75
N GLY A 26 1.54 10.72 -4.80
CA GLY A 26 2.63 10.55 -3.83
C GLY A 26 3.59 11.75 -3.80
N ASN A 27 3.91 12.31 -4.97
CA ASN A 27 4.75 13.50 -5.08
C ASN A 27 4.05 14.76 -4.51
N GLU A 28 2.73 14.87 -4.64
CA GLU A 28 1.95 15.94 -4.02
C GLU A 28 1.92 15.80 -2.50
N TYR A 29 1.68 14.58 -2.01
CA TYR A 29 1.75 14.27 -0.59
C TYR A 29 3.11 14.58 0.03
N GLU A 30 4.21 14.26 -0.69
CA GLU A 30 5.57 14.60 -0.25
C GLU A 30 5.76 16.11 -0.10
N LYS A 31 5.24 16.93 -1.03
CA LYS A 31 5.34 18.40 -0.94
C LYS A 31 4.63 18.96 0.28
N GLU A 32 3.52 18.34 0.69
CA GLU A 32 2.72 18.81 1.83
C GLU A 32 3.26 18.33 3.17
N THR A 33 3.81 17.11 3.21
CA THR A 33 4.13 16.42 4.47
C THR A 33 5.63 16.21 4.71
N GLY A 34 6.44 16.27 3.65
CA GLY A 34 7.85 15.89 3.67
C GLY A 34 8.09 14.37 3.67
N VAL A 35 7.05 13.55 3.54
CA VAL A 35 7.17 12.08 3.46
C VAL A 35 7.30 11.66 2.01
N LYS A 36 8.41 11.05 1.64
CA LYS A 36 8.66 10.58 0.28
C LYS A 36 7.84 9.33 0.00
N VAL A 37 7.11 9.31 -1.12
CA VAL A 37 6.32 8.15 -1.56
C VAL A 37 6.90 7.60 -2.86
N THR A 38 7.21 6.30 -2.89
CA THR A 38 7.68 5.60 -4.09
C THR A 38 6.68 4.52 -4.47
N VAL A 39 6.18 4.55 -5.69
CA VAL A 39 5.34 3.49 -6.26
C VAL A 39 6.22 2.60 -7.14
N GLU A 40 6.48 1.38 -6.68
CA GLU A 40 7.18 0.36 -7.45
C GLU A 40 6.17 -0.46 -8.25
N THR A 41 6.37 -0.54 -9.56
CA THR A 41 5.50 -1.28 -10.45
C THR A 41 6.12 -2.60 -10.90
N VAL A 42 5.28 -3.63 -10.97
CA VAL A 42 5.63 -4.94 -11.50
C VAL A 42 4.70 -5.28 -12.66
N ASN A 43 5.22 -5.89 -13.72
CA ASN A 43 4.39 -6.34 -14.83
C ASN A 43 3.26 -7.25 -14.33
N TRP A 44 2.06 -7.07 -14.88
CA TRP A 44 0.85 -7.81 -14.47
C TRP A 44 1.03 -9.33 -14.30
N PRO A 45 1.68 -10.06 -15.22
CA PRO A 45 1.88 -11.50 -15.07
C PRO A 45 2.67 -11.89 -13.82
N ASP A 46 3.58 -11.04 -13.36
CA ASP A 46 4.50 -11.31 -12.26
C ASP A 46 4.01 -10.70 -10.92
N PHE A 47 3.01 -9.81 -10.97
CA PHE A 47 2.58 -9.00 -9.83
C PHE A 47 2.08 -9.86 -8.65
N GLN A 48 1.19 -10.82 -8.92
CA GLN A 48 0.65 -11.69 -7.87
C GLN A 48 1.76 -12.52 -7.21
N ASP A 49 2.61 -13.15 -8.02
CA ASP A 49 3.70 -13.99 -7.51
C ASP A 49 4.68 -13.19 -6.66
N LYS A 50 5.05 -11.99 -7.11
CA LYS A 50 5.90 -11.06 -6.35
C LYS A 50 5.25 -10.69 -5.02
N ALA A 51 4.00 -10.26 -5.01
CA ALA A 51 3.35 -9.82 -3.78
C ALA A 51 3.18 -10.96 -2.76
N PHE A 52 2.74 -12.14 -3.19
CA PHE A 52 2.63 -13.31 -2.30
C PHE A 52 4.00 -13.80 -1.80
N MET A 53 5.06 -13.67 -2.60
CA MET A 53 6.42 -13.97 -2.13
C MET A 53 6.81 -13.06 -0.96
N GLU A 54 6.56 -11.75 -1.06
CA GLU A 54 6.84 -10.79 0.02
C GLU A 54 5.98 -11.07 1.26
N PHE A 55 4.69 -11.36 1.08
CA PHE A 55 3.78 -11.70 2.17
C PHE A 55 4.22 -12.94 2.93
N ASN A 56 4.53 -14.02 2.21
CA ASN A 56 5.00 -15.27 2.82
C ASN A 56 6.39 -15.14 3.46
N ALA A 57 7.23 -14.24 2.94
CA ALA A 57 8.53 -13.94 3.54
C ALA A 57 8.43 -13.04 4.78
N HIS A 58 7.25 -12.44 5.05
CA HIS A 58 7.09 -11.35 6.02
C HIS A 58 8.14 -10.25 5.82
N ALA A 59 8.44 -9.97 4.55
CA ALA A 59 9.44 -8.99 4.17
C ALA A 59 8.96 -7.56 4.48
N ASP A 60 9.90 -6.65 4.62
CA ASP A 60 9.69 -5.23 4.91
C ASP A 60 10.02 -4.33 3.70
N ALA A 61 10.09 -4.92 2.50
CA ALA A 61 10.43 -4.20 1.27
C ALA A 61 9.35 -3.18 0.86
N TYR A 62 8.09 -3.39 1.24
CA TYR A 62 6.96 -2.54 0.88
C TYR A 62 6.10 -2.24 2.11
N ASP A 63 5.77 -0.96 2.29
CA ASP A 63 4.87 -0.50 3.36
C ASP A 63 3.40 -0.75 3.00
N MET A 64 3.09 -0.75 1.71
CA MET A 64 1.74 -0.96 1.19
C MET A 64 1.76 -1.75 -0.12
N VAL A 65 0.70 -2.50 -0.39
CA VAL A 65 0.46 -3.15 -1.68
C VAL A 65 -0.94 -2.80 -2.15
N VAL A 66 -1.07 -2.32 -3.39
CA VAL A 66 -2.38 -2.14 -4.01
C VAL A 66 -2.86 -3.50 -4.53
N GLY A 67 -3.54 -4.24 -3.65
CA GLY A 67 -4.04 -5.57 -3.93
C GLY A 67 -5.07 -5.61 -5.06
N ASP A 68 -5.13 -6.75 -5.74
CA ASP A 68 -6.13 -7.04 -6.76
C ASP A 68 -7.27 -7.90 -6.18
N SER A 69 -8.47 -7.75 -6.73
CA SER A 69 -9.68 -8.31 -6.15
C SER A 69 -9.73 -9.84 -6.15
N GLN A 70 -9.00 -10.50 -7.05
CA GLN A 70 -9.03 -11.95 -7.23
C GLN A 70 -8.47 -12.71 -6.01
N TRP A 71 -7.61 -12.08 -5.21
CA TRP A 71 -6.87 -12.69 -4.11
C TRP A 71 -7.26 -12.13 -2.74
N LEU A 72 -8.28 -11.28 -2.67
CA LEU A 72 -8.80 -10.71 -1.42
C LEU A 72 -9.14 -11.81 -0.40
N GLY A 73 -9.80 -12.89 -0.84
CA GLY A 73 -10.18 -14.00 0.04
C GLY A 73 -8.97 -14.77 0.60
N ALA A 74 -7.95 -14.97 -0.23
CA ALA A 74 -6.72 -15.63 0.18
C ALA A 74 -5.93 -14.76 1.16
N GLY A 75 -5.71 -13.48 0.82
CA GLY A 75 -5.00 -12.53 1.68
C GLY A 75 -5.65 -12.36 3.06
N ALA A 76 -6.99 -12.36 3.12
CA ALA A 76 -7.71 -12.27 4.38
C ALA A 76 -7.61 -13.56 5.21
N THR A 77 -7.69 -14.72 4.58
CA THR A 77 -7.60 -16.01 5.26
C THR A 77 -6.19 -16.26 5.81
N GLU A 78 -5.17 -15.79 5.09
CA GLU A 78 -3.76 -15.94 5.46
C GLU A 78 -3.26 -14.84 6.41
N GLY A 79 -4.08 -13.82 6.70
CA GLY A 79 -3.76 -12.78 7.68
C GLY A 79 -2.80 -11.70 7.18
N HIS A 80 -2.76 -11.45 5.87
CA HIS A 80 -1.84 -10.47 5.25
C HIS A 80 -2.34 -9.02 5.30
N TYR A 81 -3.52 -8.78 5.86
CA TYR A 81 -4.10 -7.43 5.97
C TYR A 81 -3.96 -6.84 7.37
N VAL A 82 -3.65 -5.56 7.41
CA VAL A 82 -3.76 -4.76 8.63
C VAL A 82 -5.23 -4.33 8.79
N GLU A 83 -5.80 -4.62 9.96
CA GLU A 83 -7.16 -4.20 10.31
C GLU A 83 -7.23 -2.68 10.54
N LEU A 84 -7.84 -1.96 9.61
CA LEU A 84 -8.00 -0.49 9.67
C LEU A 84 -9.35 -0.04 10.26
N THR A 85 -10.19 -0.98 10.70
CA THR A 85 -11.56 -0.71 11.17
C THR A 85 -11.63 0.39 12.23
N ASP A 86 -10.74 0.33 13.22
CA ASP A 86 -10.74 1.31 14.31
C ASP A 86 -10.12 2.65 13.90
N LEU A 87 -9.09 2.64 13.05
CA LEU A 87 -8.51 3.85 12.46
C LEU A 87 -9.57 4.67 11.73
N VAL A 88 -10.42 4.02 10.93
CA VAL A 88 -11.48 4.68 10.16
C VAL A 88 -12.51 5.33 11.08
N LYS A 89 -12.89 4.67 12.19
CA LYS A 89 -13.82 5.21 13.18
C LYS A 89 -13.24 6.41 13.91
N GLU A 90 -11.98 6.32 14.34
CA GLU A 90 -11.30 7.36 15.13
C GLU A 90 -11.06 8.64 14.33
N THR A 91 -10.71 8.49 13.05
CA THR A 91 -10.37 9.63 12.17
C THR A 91 -11.57 10.24 11.45
N ASN A 92 -12.79 9.69 11.62
CA ASN A 92 -13.98 10.05 10.85
C ASN A 92 -13.73 10.05 9.32
N LEU A 93 -12.88 9.14 8.82
CA LEU A 93 -12.52 9.04 7.39
C LEU A 93 -13.75 8.96 6.47
N THR A 94 -14.85 8.37 6.95
CA THR A 94 -16.13 8.25 6.21
C THR A 94 -16.86 9.57 5.94
N LYS A 95 -16.42 10.70 6.51
CA LYS A 95 -17.01 12.03 6.26
C LYS A 95 -16.23 12.84 5.22
N VAL A 96 -15.06 12.37 4.82
CA VAL A 96 -14.12 13.06 3.92
C VAL A 96 -14.02 12.39 2.55
N MET A 97 -14.45 11.11 2.47
CA MET A 97 -14.67 10.35 1.24
C MET A 97 -16.07 10.63 0.67
#